data_AF-A0A8J5NYR6-F1
#
_entry.id   AF-A0A8J5NYR6-F1
#
_cell.length_a   1.000
_cell.length_b   1.000
_cell.length_c   1.000
_cell.angle_alpha   90.00
_cell.angle_beta   90.00
_cell.angle_gamma   90.00
#
_symmetry.space_group_name_H-M   'P 1'
#
loop_
_entity.id
_entity.type
_entity.pdbx_description
1 polymer ?
#
loop_
_entity_poly.entity_id
_entity_poly.type
_entity_poly.pdbx_seq_one_letter_code
_entity_poly.pdbx_strand_id
1 'polypeptide(L)'
;MFSVSRARVAVLYQSLDPPVIDGIQKPKKPGGYMDSGADIAYNLSLSPNVDVICPHNDPKPSEQAGWSFPDTEYGILEAVKKGAKPYMGQHDPLLVASSSSIGSSR
;
A
#
# COMPACT_ATOMS: atom_id res chain seq x y z
N MET A 1 9.36 19.12 25.24
CA MET A 1 9.78 18.50 23.96
C MET A 1 8.57 17.77 23.39
N PHE A 2 8.00 18.24 22.27
CA PHE A 2 6.96 17.48 21.58
C PHE A 2 7.64 16.35 20.81
N SER A 3 7.26 15.11 21.08
CA SER A 3 7.66 13.97 20.25
C SER A 3 6.95 14.14 18.90
N VAL A 4 7.71 14.33 17.83
CA VAL A 4 7.14 14.28 16.47
C VAL A 4 6.78 12.82 16.22
N SER A 5 5.50 12.48 16.31
CA SER A 5 5.02 11.14 15.98
C SER A 5 5.29 10.88 14.50
N ARG A 6 6.12 9.89 14.17
CA ARG A 6 6.31 9.44 12.79
C ARG A 6 5.02 8.75 12.33
N ALA A 7 4.53 9.10 11.15
CA ALA A 7 3.42 8.40 10.53
C ALA A 7 3.88 6.99 10.15
N ARG A 8 3.22 5.95 10.65
CA ARG A 8 3.48 4.58 10.20
C ARG A 8 2.61 4.33 8.98
N VAL A 9 3.15 3.74 7.92
CA VAL A 9 2.42 3.60 6.65
C VAL A 9 2.66 2.21 6.08
N ALA A 10 1.59 1.48 5.77
CA ALA A 10 1.65 0.29 4.94
C ALA A 10 1.00 0.61 3.59
N VAL A 11 1.69 0.31 2.50
CA VAL A 11 1.16 0.48 1.14
C VAL A 11 0.51 -0.82 0.71
N LEU A 12 -0.72 -0.72 0.18
CA LEU A 12 -1.43 -1.85 -0.41
C LEU A 12 -1.42 -1.72 -1.93
N TYR A 13 -1.18 -2.82 -2.64
CA TYR A 13 -1.40 -2.89 -4.08
C TYR A 13 -2.61 -3.76 -4.41
N GLN A 14 -3.31 -3.41 -5.48
CA GLN A 14 -4.44 -4.20 -5.94
C GLN A 14 -3.95 -5.53 -6.55
N SER A 15 -4.16 -6.62 -5.81
CA SER A 15 -3.87 -8.01 -6.18
C SER A 15 -5.15 -8.78 -6.51
N LEU A 16 -6.25 -8.41 -5.84
CA LEU A 16 -7.59 -8.91 -6.15
C LEU A 16 -8.08 -8.38 -7.50
N ASP A 17 -9.01 -9.12 -8.10
CA ASP A 17 -9.60 -8.69 -9.36
C ASP A 17 -10.40 -7.40 -9.17
N PRO A 18 -10.33 -6.45 -10.12
CA PRO A 18 -11.14 -5.23 -10.05
C PRO A 18 -12.62 -5.57 -9.88
N PRO A 19 -13.39 -4.72 -9.18
CA PRO A 19 -14.82 -4.90 -9.10
C PRO A 19 -15.46 -4.82 -10.49
N VAL A 20 -16.60 -5.48 -10.64
CA VAL A 20 -17.46 -5.31 -11.80
C VAL A 20 -18.21 -3.99 -11.66
N ILE A 21 -18.11 -3.11 -12.65
CA ILE A 21 -18.84 -1.83 -12.71
C ILE A 21 -19.70 -1.86 -13.98
N ASP A 22 -21.02 -1.70 -13.84
CA ASP A 22 -21.98 -1.75 -14.95
C ASP A 22 -21.87 -3.01 -15.83
N GLY A 23 -21.62 -4.17 -15.19
CA GLY A 23 -21.42 -5.44 -15.88
C GLY A 23 -20.05 -5.61 -16.54
N ILE A 24 -19.17 -4.61 -16.48
CA ILE A 24 -17.82 -4.64 -17.04
C ILE A 24 -16.80 -4.88 -15.92
N GLN A 25 -15.98 -5.91 -16.07
CA GLN A 25 -14.79 -6.12 -15.24
C GLN A 25 -13.54 -5.73 -16.03
N LYS A 26 -12.78 -4.76 -15.52
CA LYS A 26 -11.51 -4.39 -16.16
C LYS A 26 -10.50 -5.51 -15.97
N PRO A 27 -9.66 -5.80 -16.96
CA PRO A 27 -8.59 -6.77 -16.80
C PRO A 27 -7.58 -6.25 -15.78
N LYS A 28 -7.19 -7.13 -14.85
CA LYS A 28 -6.08 -6.88 -13.93
C LYS A 28 -4.76 -6.92 -14.70
N LYS A 29 -3.80 -6.04 -14.35
CA LYS A 29 -2.42 -6.16 -14.84
C LYS A 29 -1.83 -7.51 -14.40
N PRO A 30 -1.00 -8.18 -15.22
CA PRO A 30 -0.24 -9.36 -14.77
C PRO A 30 0.61 -9.00 -13.53
N GLY A 31 0.43 -9.71 -12.42
CA GLY A 31 1.08 -9.39 -11.14
C GLY A 31 0.44 -8.26 -10.33
N GLY A 32 -0.69 -7.69 -10.79
CA GLY A 32 -1.37 -6.59 -10.11
C GLY A 32 -0.64 -5.25 -10.28
N TYR A 33 -0.78 -4.37 -9.29
CA TYR A 33 -0.15 -3.04 -9.25
C TYR A 33 1.03 -2.96 -8.27
N MET A 34 1.74 -4.08 -8.10
CA MET A 34 2.86 -4.23 -7.17
C MET A 34 4.00 -3.26 -7.46
N ASP A 35 4.29 -3.01 -8.75
CA ASP A 35 5.29 -2.06 -9.22
C ASP A 35 5.05 -0.66 -8.66
N SER A 36 3.84 -0.14 -8.86
CA SER A 36 3.43 1.18 -8.37
C SER A 36 3.39 1.21 -6.84
N GLY A 37 3.01 0.11 -6.20
CA GLY A 37 3.06 -0.01 -4.74
C GLY A 37 4.49 0.07 -4.19
N ALA A 38 5.46 -0.55 -4.88
CA ALA A 38 6.86 -0.47 -4.53
C ALA A 38 7.44 0.94 -4.68
N ASP A 39 7.12 1.62 -5.79
CA ASP A 39 7.56 3.01 -6.02
C ASP A 39 7.04 3.96 -4.93
N ILE A 40 5.77 3.84 -4.55
CA ILE A 40 5.17 4.65 -3.48
C ILE A 40 5.87 4.36 -2.14
N ALA A 41 6.01 3.08 -1.77
CA ALA A 41 6.63 2.66 -0.51
C ALA A 41 8.09 3.11 -0.41
N TYR A 42 8.86 2.95 -1.48
CA TYR A 42 10.24 3.41 -1.56
C TYR A 42 10.34 4.93 -1.35
N ASN A 43 9.57 5.72 -2.10
CA ASN A 43 9.60 7.18 -1.96
C ASN A 43 9.15 7.66 -0.57
N LEU A 44 8.14 7.03 0.02
CA LEU A 44 7.72 7.32 1.40
C LEU A 44 8.83 7.01 2.41
N SER A 45 9.60 5.94 2.19
CA SER A 45 10.72 5.56 3.08
C SER A 45 11.85 6.59 3.13
N LEU A 46 11.98 7.42 2.08
CA LEU A 46 12.94 8.53 2.03
C LEU A 46 12.49 9.74 2.88
N SER A 47 11.24 9.76 3.36
CA SER A 47 10.70 10.88 4.14
C SER A 47 11.07 10.78 5.62
N PRO A 48 11.59 11.85 6.25
CA PRO A 48 12.10 11.81 7.62
C PRO A 48 11.05 11.58 8.71
N ASN A 49 9.76 11.73 8.39
CA ASN A 49 8.64 11.60 9.34
C ASN A 49 7.73 10.41 9.02
N VAL A 50 8.14 9.51 8.13
CA VAL A 50 7.38 8.31 7.78
C VAL A 50 8.17 7.07 8.18
N ASP A 51 7.47 6.09 8.74
CA ASP A 51 7.97 4.74 8.99
C ASP A 51 7.17 3.78 8.11
N VAL A 52 7.79 3.32 7.02
CA VAL A 52 7.13 2.43 6.07
C VAL A 52 7.20 1.00 6.57
N ILE A 53 6.04 0.39 6.74
CA ILE A 53 5.88 -1.00 7.11
C ILE A 53 5.88 -1.82 5.81
N CYS A 54 6.83 -2.74 5.70
CA CYS A 54 7.03 -3.57 4.51
C CYS A 54 6.77 -5.06 4.82
N PRO A 55 6.29 -5.85 3.84
CA PRO A 55 6.24 -7.31 3.94
C PRO A 55 7.60 -7.92 4.28
N HIS A 56 8.66 -7.49 3.61
CA HIS A 56 10.03 -7.93 3.87
C HIS A 56 10.76 -6.92 4.77
N ASN A 57 11.67 -7.40 5.61
CA ASN A 57 12.41 -6.54 6.54
C ASN A 57 13.53 -5.72 5.86
N ASP A 58 13.98 -6.15 4.67
CA ASP A 58 15.05 -5.52 3.90
C ASP A 58 14.70 -5.55 2.39
N PRO A 59 13.66 -4.82 1.98
CA PRO A 59 13.26 -4.77 0.58
C PRO A 59 14.32 -4.03 -0.24
N LYS A 60 14.62 -4.54 -1.43
CA LYS A 60 15.67 -3.99 -2.29
C LYS A 60 15.09 -2.93 -3.24
N PRO A 61 15.69 -1.73 -3.37
CA PRO A 61 15.19 -0.72 -4.30
C PRO A 61 15.13 -1.17 -5.77
N SER A 62 15.91 -2.19 -6.13
CA SER A 62 15.92 -2.80 -7.47
C SER A 62 14.82 -3.86 -7.69
N GLU A 63 14.04 -4.18 -6.67
CA GLU A 63 13.02 -5.22 -6.69
C GLU A 63 11.65 -4.64 -6.34
N GLN A 64 10.59 -5.04 -7.05
CA GLN A 64 9.22 -4.62 -6.66
C GLN A 64 8.71 -5.43 -5.45
N ALA A 65 9.20 -6.66 -5.29
CA ALA A 65 8.77 -7.56 -4.24
C ALA A 65 9.20 -7.07 -2.84
N GLY A 66 8.33 -7.27 -1.86
CA GLY A 66 8.63 -7.00 -0.45
C GLY A 66 8.41 -5.56 0.02
N TRP A 67 8.04 -4.63 -0.86
CA TRP A 67 7.77 -3.23 -0.52
C TRP A 67 6.32 -2.93 -0.12
N SER A 68 5.35 -3.61 -0.72
CA SER A 68 3.91 -3.36 -0.50
C SER A 68 3.13 -4.66 -0.30
N PHE A 69 2.04 -4.60 0.46
CA PHE A 69 1.20 -5.77 0.74
C PHE A 69 0.10 -5.90 -0.33
N PRO A 70 -0.31 -7.12 -0.69
CA PRO A 70 -1.52 -7.27 -1.50
C PRO A 70 -2.74 -6.84 -0.70
N ASP A 71 -3.76 -6.30 -1.38
CA ASP A 71 -5.09 -6.00 -0.82
C ASP A 71 -5.94 -7.24 -0.51
N THR A 72 -5.32 -8.41 -0.34
CA THR A 72 -5.99 -9.62 0.13
C THR A 72 -6.18 -9.56 1.65
N GLU A 73 -7.12 -10.36 2.18
CA GLU A 73 -7.31 -10.49 3.63
C GLU A 73 -6.00 -10.82 4.35
N TYR A 74 -5.23 -11.79 3.82
CA TYR A 74 -3.92 -12.13 4.36
C TYR A 74 -2.93 -10.95 4.33
N GLY A 75 -2.83 -10.23 3.22
CA GLY A 75 -1.91 -9.08 3.10
C GLY A 75 -2.24 -7.96 4.08
N ILE A 76 -3.54 -7.65 4.23
CA ILE A 76 -4.03 -6.66 5.20
C ILE A 76 -3.74 -7.12 6.63
N LEU A 77 -4.03 -8.38 6.98
CA LEU A 77 -3.75 -8.91 8.30
C LEU A 77 -2.26 -8.90 8.64
N GLU A 78 -1.39 -9.23 7.69
CA GLU A 78 0.07 -9.16 7.88
C GLU A 78 0.55 -7.72 8.09
N ALA A 79 0.01 -6.76 7.34
CA ALA A 79 0.30 -5.34 7.56
C ALA A 79 -0.10 -4.91 8.99
N VAL A 80 -1.30 -5.32 9.44
CA VAL A 80 -1.79 -5.01 10.79
C VAL A 80 -0.92 -5.66 11.87
N LYS A 81 -0.54 -6.93 11.72
CA LYS A 81 0.37 -7.63 12.65
C LYS A 81 1.73 -6.96 12.76
N LYS A 82 2.22 -6.36 11.67
CA LYS A 82 3.47 -5.59 11.64
C LYS A 82 3.32 -4.16 12.19
N GLY A 83 2.13 -3.77 12.64
CA GLY A 83 1.88 -2.50 13.33
C GLY A 83 1.17 -1.44 12.48
N ALA A 84 0.66 -1.80 11.30
CA ALA A 84 -0.23 -0.91 10.56
C ALA A 84 -1.57 -0.83 11.30
N LYS A 85 -2.17 0.37 11.31
CA LYS A 85 -3.48 0.62 11.91
C LYS A 85 -4.43 1.16 10.86
N PRO A 86 -5.63 0.57 10.67
CA PRO A 86 -6.62 1.13 9.77
C PRO A 86 -6.88 2.60 10.09
N TYR A 87 -6.93 3.45 9.08
CA TYR A 87 -7.32 4.85 9.28
C TYR A 87 -8.81 4.89 9.65
N MET A 88 -9.12 5.29 10.89
CA MET A 88 -10.49 5.41 11.40
C MET A 88 -10.90 6.87 11.71
N GLY A 89 -10.30 7.86 11.03
CA GLY A 89 -10.62 9.28 11.21
C GLY A 89 -9.62 10.07 12.06
N GLN A 90 -10.01 11.29 12.44
CA GLN A 90 -9.21 12.50 12.66
C GLN A 90 -8.06 12.47 13.69
N HIS A 91 -7.74 11.34 14.31
CA HIS A 91 -6.76 11.25 15.40
C HIS A 91 -5.59 10.28 15.19
N ASP A 92 -5.54 9.49 14.10
CA ASP A 92 -4.44 8.57 13.85
C ASP A 92 -3.90 8.70 12.40
N PRO A 93 -2.67 9.21 12.19
CA PRO A 93 -2.11 9.35 10.86
C PRO A 93 -1.63 7.99 10.33
N LEU A 94 -2.51 7.27 9.63
CA LEU A 94 -2.10 6.18 8.74
C LEU A 94 -2.67 6.44 7.34
N LEU A 95 -1.79 6.52 6.34
CA LEU A 95 -2.18 6.66 4.94
C LEU A 95 -2.05 5.29 4.28
N VAL A 96 -3.16 4.65 3.91
CA VAL A 96 -3.11 3.54 2.97
C VAL A 96 -3.10 4.16 1.57
N ALA A 97 -1.93 4.25 0.96
CA ALA A 97 -1.85 4.57 -0.46
C ALA A 97 -2.18 3.29 -1.25
N SER A 98 -3.16 3.38 -2.16
CA SER A 98 -3.55 2.28 -3.04
C SER A 98 -3.26 2.67 -4.48
N SER A 99 -2.48 1.86 -5.18
CA SER A 99 -2.36 1.92 -6.63
C SER A 99 -3.54 1.14 -7.24
N SER A 100 -4.51 1.87 -7.79
CA SER A 100 -5.66 1.30 -8.48
C SER A 100 -5.73 1.76 -9.94
N SER A 101 -6.42 0.99 -10.78
CA SER A 101 -6.78 1.42 -12.13
C SER A 101 -7.62 2.70 -12.08
N ILE A 102 -7.04 3.86 -12.44
CA ILE A 102 -7.82 5.09 -12.66
C ILE A 102 -8.61 4.89 -13.95
N GLY A 103 -9.94 4.84 -13.85
CA GLY A 103 -10.79 4.72 -15.01
C GLY A 103 -10.77 5.99 -15.86
N SER A 104 -10.08 5.95 -17.01
CA SER A 104 -10.46 6.80 -18.13
C SER A 104 -11.52 6.05 -18.92
N SER A 105 -12.80 6.38 -18.67
CA SER A 105 -13.85 6.13 -19.64
C SER A 105 -13.63 7.12 -20.77
N ARG A 106 -13.15 6.65 -21.92
CA ARG A 106 -13.30 7.37 -23.20
C ARG A 106 -14.44 6.73 -23.96
#